data_AF-A0A7V9JCD5-F1
#
_entry.id   AF-A0A7V9JCD5-F1
#
_cell.length_a   1.000
_cell.length_b   1.000
_cell.length_c   1.000
_cell.angle_alpha   90.00
_cell.angle_beta   90.00
_cell.angle_gamma   90.00
#
_symmetry.space_group_name_H-M   'P 1'
#
loop_
_entity.id
_entity.type
_entity.pdbx_description
1 polymer ?
#
loop_
_entity_poly.entity_id
_entity_poly.type
_entity_poly.pdbx_seq_one_letter_code
_entity_poly.pdbx_strand_id
1 'polypeptide(L)'
;MVRRFRFTEFQLLIVPSVMTVIGLLTIFLTSTRDLNWDWRDIWISLAYMGAVFSMSIWFSITGFRGDQVIFPVVVALSGLGLLIIQRLGPVLEEQDPNYAGLAERQLIYLALGLVLLLGMITFVKRLNWLRRYKYTWALSGLALMVVTMVFGTEIGGARLWLTVGPFTIQSSEIVKVIFVVFLAGYLAENHELLVSSYRIGPFSLPPIPYLMPLVIMWGFAMLIVVAQNDLGTALLFFGIFLSMLYLASGRLVYVTTGLSAFVGGAYVAFTQFPHFQVRVTNWLDPWSDPYDIGYQPAQSEYALASGEVFGTGLAQGSPQLIPAVHTDYVFSAIGEELGLLGTFVVLLLFM
;
A
#
# COMPACT_ATOMS: atom_id res chain seq x y z
N MET A 1 -2.65 38.60 -5.10
CA MET A 1 -3.00 37.58 -4.07
C MET A 1 -1.70 36.92 -3.64
N VAL A 2 -1.15 37.31 -2.49
CA VAL A 2 0.16 36.81 -2.02
C VAL A 2 0.03 35.31 -1.76
N ARG A 3 0.84 34.48 -2.43
CA ARG A 3 0.92 33.04 -2.15
C ARG A 3 1.41 32.90 -0.72
N ARG A 4 0.54 32.49 0.21
CA ARG A 4 0.94 32.19 1.59
C ARG A 4 1.79 30.93 1.59
N PHE A 5 2.96 31.01 2.20
CA PHE A 5 3.84 29.87 2.44
C PHE A 5 3.13 28.82 3.32
N ARG A 6 3.35 27.53 3.04
CA ARG A 6 2.74 26.39 3.77
C ARG A 6 3.49 26.14 5.09
N PHE A 7 3.37 27.08 6.04
CA PHE A 7 4.09 27.04 7.31
C PHE A 7 3.78 25.80 8.17
N THR A 8 2.53 25.36 8.22
CA THR A 8 2.14 24.20 9.04
C THR A 8 2.78 22.92 8.50
N GLU A 9 2.74 22.72 7.18
CA GLU A 9 3.41 21.59 6.53
C GLU A 9 4.92 21.60 6.84
N PHE A 10 5.58 22.76 6.65
CA PHE A 10 7.01 22.90 6.89
C PHE A 10 7.40 22.59 8.34
N GLN A 11 6.61 23.04 9.32
CA GLN A 11 6.83 22.75 10.74
C GLN A 11 6.63 21.26 11.05
N LEU A 12 5.58 20.65 10.51
CA LEU A 12 5.28 19.24 10.74
C LEU A 12 6.34 18.31 10.12
N LEU A 13 7.03 18.73 9.06
CA LEU A 13 8.14 17.98 8.46
C LEU A 13 9.38 17.86 9.36
N ILE A 14 9.52 18.71 10.38
CA ILE A 14 10.64 18.64 11.32
C ILE A 14 10.63 17.30 12.07
N VAL A 15 9.46 16.85 12.53
CA VAL A 15 9.32 15.60 13.31
C VAL A 15 9.82 14.38 12.56
N PRO A 16 9.31 14.04 11.35
CA PRO A 16 9.79 12.87 10.63
C PRO A 16 11.24 13.02 10.17
N SER A 17 11.71 14.25 9.90
CA SER A 17 13.11 14.51 9.57
C SER A 17 14.04 14.15 10.73
N VAL A 18 13.74 14.66 11.93
CA VAL A 18 14.49 14.35 13.16
C VAL A 18 14.45 12.85 13.45
N MET A 19 13.28 12.21 13.30
CA MET A 19 13.12 10.77 13.45
C MET A 19 14.04 9.99 12.51
N THR A 20 14.08 10.34 11.21
CA THR A 20 14.96 9.66 10.25
C THR A 20 16.45 9.83 10.55
N VAL A 21 16.87 11.02 11.00
CA VAL A 21 18.27 11.27 11.36
C VAL A 21 18.66 10.49 12.60
N ILE A 22 17.86 10.59 13.68
CA ILE A 22 18.14 9.89 14.94
C ILE A 22 18.12 8.38 14.70
N GLY A 23 17.12 7.85 13.99
CA GLY A 23 17.02 6.43 13.68
C GLY A 23 18.23 5.90 12.92
N LEU A 24 18.70 6.63 11.90
CA LEU A 24 19.90 6.23 11.15
C LEU A 24 21.16 6.26 12.00
N LEU A 25 21.32 7.30 12.83
CA LEU A 25 22.43 7.38 13.77
C LEU A 25 22.41 6.20 14.76
N THR A 26 21.23 5.82 15.27
CA THR A 26 21.08 4.67 16.17
C THR A 26 21.44 3.35 15.49
N ILE A 27 20.96 3.13 14.25
CA ILE A 27 21.29 1.92 13.46
C ILE A 27 22.80 1.84 13.25
N PHE A 28 23.42 2.94 12.83
CA PHE A 28 24.86 2.98 12.56
C PHE A 28 25.69 2.70 13.82
N LEU A 29 25.44 3.44 14.90
CA LEU A 29 26.18 3.30 16.17
C LEU A 29 26.06 1.89 16.75
N THR A 30 24.92 1.23 16.54
CA THR A 30 24.69 -0.15 16.98
C THR A 30 25.46 -1.15 16.11
N SER A 31 25.51 -0.92 14.80
CA SER A 31 26.12 -1.85 13.83
C SER A 31 27.64 -1.86 13.86
N THR A 32 28.29 -0.69 13.89
CA THR A 32 29.77 -0.63 13.81
C THR A 32 30.44 -0.73 15.17
N ARG A 33 29.73 -0.44 16.28
CA ARG A 33 30.29 -0.25 17.63
C ARG A 33 31.52 0.67 17.66
N ASP A 34 31.68 1.49 16.62
CA ASP A 34 32.85 2.31 16.37
C ASP A 34 32.38 3.73 16.02
N LEU A 35 33.09 4.74 16.51
CA LEU A 35 32.69 6.15 16.38
C LEU A 35 33.19 6.81 15.08
N ASN A 36 33.84 6.04 14.21
CA ASN A 36 34.33 6.53 12.93
C ASN A 36 33.16 6.65 11.94
N TRP A 37 32.65 7.87 11.78
CA TRP A 37 31.56 8.18 10.84
C TRP A 37 32.12 8.53 9.47
N ASP A 38 31.62 7.89 8.40
CA ASP A 38 31.87 8.33 7.03
C ASP A 38 30.70 9.19 6.53
N TRP A 39 30.98 10.17 5.68
CA TRP A 39 29.96 11.05 5.08
C TRP A 39 28.93 10.28 4.26
N ARG A 40 29.30 9.08 3.80
CA ARG A 40 28.44 8.17 3.04
C ARG A 40 27.25 7.66 3.84
N ASP A 41 27.40 7.51 5.16
CA ASP A 41 26.40 6.90 6.02
C ASP A 41 25.22 7.85 6.34
N ILE A 42 25.49 9.15 6.39
CA ILE A 42 24.50 10.20 6.71
C ILE A 42 23.91 10.83 5.44
N TRP A 43 24.59 10.71 4.30
CA TRP A 43 24.17 11.34 3.05
C TRP A 43 22.76 10.93 2.63
N ILE A 44 22.36 9.67 2.89
CA ILE A 44 21.02 9.19 2.53
C ILE A 44 19.92 9.94 3.29
N SER A 45 20.04 10.12 4.60
CA SER A 45 19.03 10.87 5.38
C SER A 45 19.03 12.33 4.96
N LEU A 46 20.20 12.92 4.74
CA LEU A 46 20.32 14.30 4.27
C LEU A 46 19.67 14.49 2.89
N ALA A 47 19.89 13.54 1.97
CA ALA A 47 19.29 13.56 0.64
C ALA A 47 17.77 13.41 0.70
N TYR A 48 17.27 12.48 1.52
CA TYR A 48 15.84 12.28 1.75
C TYR A 48 15.18 13.55 2.34
N MET A 49 15.76 14.12 3.40
CA MET A 49 15.26 15.38 3.98
C MET A 49 15.31 16.54 2.98
N GLY A 50 16.43 16.69 2.27
CA GLY A 50 16.60 17.72 1.25
C GLY A 50 15.52 17.62 0.17
N ALA A 51 15.21 16.41 -0.30
CA ALA A 51 14.15 16.18 -1.27
C ALA A 51 12.76 16.53 -0.72
N VAL A 52 12.45 16.12 0.51
CA VAL A 52 11.16 16.38 1.16
C VAL A 52 10.92 17.86 1.42
N PHE A 53 11.91 18.58 1.97
CA PHE A 53 11.81 20.03 2.18
C PHE A 53 11.73 20.79 0.85
N SER A 54 12.50 20.37 -0.16
CA SER A 54 12.40 20.93 -1.51
C SER A 54 10.99 20.75 -2.08
N MET A 55 10.35 19.62 -1.80
CA MET A 55 8.97 19.35 -2.22
C MET A 55 7.95 20.24 -1.51
N SER A 56 8.10 20.48 -0.20
CA SER A 56 7.22 21.41 0.52
C SER A 56 7.37 22.87 0.05
N ILE A 57 8.61 23.29 -0.25
CA ILE A 57 8.87 24.58 -0.88
C ILE A 57 8.21 24.63 -2.26
N TRP A 58 8.30 23.56 -3.05
CA TRP A 58 7.64 23.46 -4.35
C TRP A 58 6.11 23.60 -4.26
N PHE A 59 5.46 22.99 -3.25
CA PHE A 59 4.02 23.16 -3.01
C PHE A 59 3.67 24.62 -2.69
N SER A 60 4.52 25.30 -1.91
CA SER A 60 4.35 26.73 -1.61
C SER A 60 4.52 27.59 -2.87
N ILE A 61 5.51 27.29 -3.72
CA ILE A 61 5.77 28.02 -4.97
C ILE A 61 4.62 27.82 -5.96
N THR A 62 4.19 26.58 -6.19
CA THR A 62 3.11 26.26 -7.14
C THR A 62 1.73 26.73 -6.66
N GLY A 63 1.60 27.05 -5.38
CA GLY A 63 0.34 27.47 -4.76
C GLY A 63 -0.65 26.31 -4.61
N PHE A 64 -0.13 25.10 -4.40
CA PHE A 64 -0.93 23.91 -4.16
C PHE A 64 -1.80 24.10 -2.92
N ARG A 65 -3.10 23.83 -3.04
CA ARG A 65 -4.12 24.07 -2.00
C ARG A 65 -4.55 22.80 -1.25
N GLY A 66 -3.81 21.69 -1.41
CA GLY A 66 -4.10 20.47 -0.65
C GLY A 66 -3.83 20.64 0.84
N ASP A 67 -4.34 19.70 1.63
CA ASP A 67 -4.10 19.60 3.08
C ASP A 67 -2.59 19.63 3.39
N GLN A 68 -2.21 20.32 4.45
CA GLN A 68 -0.83 20.49 4.90
C GLN A 68 -0.36 19.37 5.84
N VAL A 69 -1.25 18.50 6.28
CA VAL A 69 -0.96 17.40 7.23
C VAL A 69 -0.64 16.09 6.51
N ILE A 70 -1.29 15.81 5.38
CA ILE A 70 -1.15 14.54 4.66
C ILE A 70 0.30 14.29 4.21
N PHE A 71 0.98 15.30 3.66
CA PHE A 71 2.35 15.12 3.18
C PHE A 71 3.34 14.79 4.31
N PRO A 72 3.36 15.51 5.46
CA PRO A 72 4.15 15.12 6.61
C PRO A 72 3.88 13.71 7.15
N VAL A 73 2.62 13.26 7.16
CA VAL A 73 2.26 11.90 7.58
C VAL A 73 2.85 10.85 6.62
N VAL A 74 2.74 11.08 5.31
CA VAL A 74 3.36 10.20 4.28
C VAL A 74 4.89 10.19 4.42
N VAL A 75 5.50 11.33 4.71
CA VAL A 75 6.94 11.43 4.98
C VAL A 75 7.32 10.66 6.25
N ALA A 76 6.53 10.74 7.32
CA ALA A 76 6.78 9.97 8.54
C ALA A 76 6.75 8.46 8.27
N LEU A 77 5.71 7.97 7.60
CA LEU A 77 5.56 6.55 7.28
C LEU A 77 6.65 6.06 6.32
N SER A 78 6.94 6.81 5.26
CA SER A 78 7.99 6.43 4.30
C SER A 78 9.39 6.52 4.89
N GLY A 79 9.65 7.50 5.74
CA GLY A 79 10.90 7.63 6.49
C GLY A 79 11.11 6.45 7.44
N LEU A 80 10.07 6.08 8.21
CA LEU A 80 10.12 4.91 9.08
C LEU A 80 10.33 3.61 8.29
N GLY A 81 9.63 3.43 7.16
CA GLY A 81 9.84 2.28 6.27
C GLY A 81 11.27 2.22 5.73
N LEU A 82 11.84 3.36 5.33
CA LEU A 82 13.23 3.45 4.88
C LEU A 82 14.22 3.06 6.00
N LEU A 83 14.00 3.52 7.23
CA LEU A 83 14.83 3.16 8.39
C LEU A 83 14.85 1.64 8.62
N ILE A 84 13.68 1.00 8.60
CA ILE A 84 13.57 -0.45 8.83
C ILE A 84 14.25 -1.22 7.69
N ILE A 85 14.09 -0.80 6.44
CA ILE A 85 14.76 -1.44 5.30
C ILE A 85 16.29 -1.26 5.35
N GLN A 86 16.78 -0.09 5.79
CA GLN A 86 18.21 0.13 6.00
C GLN A 86 18.77 -0.71 7.13
N ARG A 87 18.00 -0.90 8.20
CA ARG A 87 18.32 -1.78 9.31
C ARG A 87 18.34 -3.26 8.88
N LEU A 88 17.43 -3.69 8.01
CA LEU A 88 17.31 -5.09 7.56
C LEU A 88 18.30 -5.45 6.44
N GLY A 89 18.63 -4.49 5.57
CA GLY A 89 19.38 -4.71 4.33
C GLY A 89 20.67 -5.54 4.50
N PRO A 90 21.65 -5.11 5.33
CA PRO A 90 22.91 -5.82 5.50
C PRO A 90 22.74 -7.26 6.01
N VAL A 91 21.84 -7.44 6.99
CA VAL A 91 21.58 -8.76 7.61
C VAL A 91 20.92 -9.71 6.62
N LEU A 92 20.02 -9.21 5.76
CA LEU A 92 19.40 -10.00 4.72
C LEU A 92 20.37 -10.31 3.57
N GLU A 93 21.26 -9.39 3.23
CA GLU A 93 22.30 -9.62 2.21
C GLU A 93 23.28 -10.73 2.61
N GLU A 94 23.61 -10.84 3.91
CA GLU A 94 24.39 -11.97 4.43
C GLU A 94 23.67 -13.32 4.28
N GLN A 95 22.33 -13.33 4.34
CA GLN A 95 21.52 -14.54 4.17
C GLN A 95 21.35 -14.92 2.70
N ASP A 96 21.10 -13.94 1.83
CA ASP A 96 20.98 -14.12 0.39
C ASP A 96 21.50 -12.87 -0.35
N PRO A 97 22.55 -12.99 -1.19
CA PRO A 97 23.07 -11.90 -2.00
C PRO A 97 22.04 -11.19 -2.90
N ASN A 98 20.90 -11.81 -3.19
CA ASN A 98 19.81 -11.18 -3.95
C ASN A 98 19.22 -9.95 -3.26
N TYR A 99 19.37 -9.83 -1.93
CA TYR A 99 18.92 -8.69 -1.15
C TYR A 99 19.91 -7.51 -1.13
N ALA A 100 21.05 -7.63 -1.80
CA ALA A 100 22.03 -6.55 -1.91
C ALA A 100 21.41 -5.27 -2.50
N GLY A 101 21.70 -4.14 -1.84
CA GLY A 101 21.22 -2.82 -2.26
C GLY A 101 19.73 -2.57 -2.06
N LEU A 102 19.05 -3.33 -1.18
CA LEU A 102 17.61 -3.15 -0.91
C LEU A 102 17.24 -1.71 -0.51
N ALA A 103 18.03 -1.10 0.38
CA ALA A 103 17.83 0.29 0.79
C ALA A 103 18.04 1.29 -0.35
N GLU A 104 19.04 1.07 -1.21
CA GLU A 104 19.30 1.92 -2.38
C GLU A 104 18.14 1.86 -3.38
N ARG A 105 17.62 0.65 -3.64
CA ARG A 105 16.42 0.45 -4.48
C ARG A 105 15.22 1.19 -3.87
N GLN A 106 15.02 1.07 -2.57
CA GLN A 106 13.92 1.76 -1.87
C GLN A 106 14.02 3.29 -2.00
N LEU A 107 15.23 3.85 -1.90
CA LEU A 107 15.46 5.29 -2.13
C LEU A 107 15.15 5.70 -3.57
N ILE A 108 15.54 4.89 -4.55
CA ILE A 108 15.22 5.15 -5.96
C ILE A 108 13.70 5.18 -6.15
N TYR A 109 12.96 4.21 -5.60
CA TYR A 109 11.49 4.20 -5.68
C TYR A 109 10.85 5.39 -4.95
N LEU A 110 11.37 5.78 -3.78
CA LEU A 110 10.91 6.99 -3.08
C LEU A 110 11.16 8.25 -3.91
N ALA A 111 12.35 8.38 -4.50
CA ALA A 111 12.69 9.50 -5.37
C ALA A 111 11.80 9.55 -6.62
N LEU A 112 11.56 8.40 -7.27
CA LEU A 112 10.62 8.29 -8.39
C LEU A 112 9.20 8.69 -7.97
N GLY A 113 8.75 8.27 -6.79
CA GLY A 113 7.46 8.68 -6.23
C GLY A 113 7.35 10.20 -6.04
N LEU A 114 8.39 10.84 -5.49
CA LEU A 114 8.45 12.30 -5.34
C LEU A 114 8.46 13.03 -6.70
N VAL A 115 9.20 12.50 -7.69
CA VAL A 115 9.22 13.06 -9.06
C VAL A 115 7.85 12.93 -9.72
N LEU A 116 7.18 11.79 -9.58
CA LEU A 116 5.82 11.59 -10.08
C LEU A 116 4.83 12.55 -9.41
N LEU A 117 4.92 12.73 -8.09
CA LEU A 117 4.10 13.69 -7.34
C LEU A 117 4.34 15.14 -7.82
N LEU A 118 5.60 15.51 -8.06
CA LEU A 118 5.99 16.82 -8.58
C LEU A 118 5.39 17.05 -9.96
N GLY A 119 5.52 16.06 -10.85
CA GLY A 119 4.92 16.08 -12.18
C GLY A 119 3.40 16.21 -12.13
N MET A 120 2.75 15.42 -11.29
CA MET A 120 1.29 15.46 -11.12
C MET A 120 0.80 16.83 -10.69
N ILE A 121 1.41 17.43 -9.66
CA ILE A 121 0.98 18.75 -9.14
C ILE A 121 1.26 19.88 -10.14
N THR A 122 2.29 19.73 -10.97
CA THR A 122 2.74 20.78 -11.88
C THR A 122 1.98 20.75 -13.21
N PHE A 123 1.79 19.56 -13.78
CA PHE A 123 1.22 19.36 -15.11
C PHE A 123 -0.28 19.07 -15.08
N VAL A 124 -0.81 18.41 -14.05
CA VAL A 124 -2.23 18.01 -13.98
C VAL A 124 -3.07 19.07 -13.26
N LYS A 125 -3.44 20.13 -13.99
CA LYS A 125 -4.23 21.25 -13.42
C LYS A 125 -5.75 21.04 -13.46
N ARG A 126 -6.23 20.13 -14.30
CA ARG A 126 -7.66 19.85 -14.49
C ARG A 126 -7.87 18.36 -14.48
N LEU A 127 -8.85 17.89 -13.70
CA LEU A 127 -9.19 16.46 -13.59
C LEU A 127 -10.39 16.07 -14.48
N ASN A 128 -11.03 17.01 -15.15
CA ASN A 128 -12.25 16.78 -15.95
C ASN A 128 -12.06 15.74 -17.06
N TRP A 129 -10.84 15.60 -17.60
CA TRP A 129 -10.52 14.62 -18.63
C TRP A 129 -10.53 13.18 -18.08
N LEU A 130 -10.22 12.97 -16.79
CA LEU A 130 -10.33 11.67 -16.14
C LEU A 130 -11.77 11.16 -16.17
N ARG A 131 -12.74 12.03 -15.85
CA ARG A 131 -14.17 11.71 -15.95
C ARG A 131 -14.61 11.46 -17.40
N ARG A 132 -14.18 12.31 -18.33
CA ARG A 132 -14.54 12.21 -19.75
C ARG A 132 -14.13 10.88 -20.36
N TYR A 133 -12.91 10.42 -20.06
CA TYR A 133 -12.32 9.21 -20.65
C TYR A 133 -12.38 7.99 -19.70
N LYS A 134 -13.35 7.95 -18.78
CA LYS A 134 -13.50 6.88 -17.77
C LYS A 134 -13.46 5.46 -18.37
N TYR A 135 -14.11 5.22 -19.50
CA TYR A 135 -14.10 3.90 -20.15
C TYR A 135 -12.76 3.59 -20.82
N THR A 136 -12.11 4.59 -21.42
CA THR A 136 -10.75 4.44 -21.97
C THR A 136 -9.77 4.04 -20.88
N TRP A 137 -9.87 4.66 -19.71
CA TRP A 137 -9.09 4.30 -18.54
C TRP A 137 -9.38 2.88 -18.07
N ALA A 138 -10.66 2.53 -17.92
CA ALA A 138 -11.03 1.21 -17.44
C ALA A 138 -10.55 0.10 -18.39
N LEU A 139 -10.69 0.30 -19.71
CA LEU A 139 -10.19 -0.62 -20.73
C LEU A 139 -8.66 -0.68 -20.76
N SER A 140 -7.95 0.44 -20.58
CA SER A 140 -6.48 0.42 -20.51
C SER A 140 -5.98 -0.28 -19.26
N GLY A 141 -6.68 -0.15 -18.13
CA GLY A 141 -6.41 -0.90 -16.91
C GLY A 141 -6.58 -2.41 -17.12
N LEU A 142 -7.70 -2.84 -17.69
CA LEU A 142 -7.90 -4.26 -18.02
C LEU A 142 -6.84 -4.78 -19.01
N ALA A 143 -6.53 -4.01 -20.05
CA ALA A 143 -5.49 -4.36 -21.01
C ALA A 143 -4.13 -4.52 -20.33
N LEU A 144 -3.78 -3.63 -19.39
CA LEU A 144 -2.54 -3.73 -18.62
C LEU A 144 -2.50 -5.01 -17.77
N MET A 145 -3.61 -5.37 -17.11
CA MET A 145 -3.68 -6.63 -16.36
C MET A 145 -3.51 -7.86 -17.26
N VAL A 146 -4.13 -7.86 -18.44
CA VAL A 146 -3.97 -8.94 -19.44
C VAL A 146 -2.53 -9.01 -19.92
N VAL A 147 -1.90 -7.86 -20.18
CA VAL A 147 -0.47 -7.80 -20.56
C VAL A 147 0.40 -8.43 -19.46
N THR A 148 0.17 -8.11 -18.20
CA THR A 148 0.91 -8.73 -17.09
C THR A 148 0.63 -10.22 -16.94
N MET A 149 -0.60 -10.67 -17.18
CA MET A 149 -0.92 -12.10 -17.13
C MET A 149 -0.15 -12.89 -18.20
N VAL A 150 0.06 -12.30 -19.39
CA VAL A 150 0.73 -12.97 -20.52
C VAL A 150 2.26 -12.82 -20.45
N PHE A 151 2.76 -11.62 -20.15
CA PHE A 151 4.18 -11.26 -20.24
C PHE A 151 4.85 -11.00 -18.88
N GLY A 152 4.11 -11.10 -17.78
CA GLY A 152 4.62 -10.87 -16.45
C GLY A 152 5.55 -11.97 -15.95
N THR A 153 6.41 -11.60 -15.01
CA THR A 153 7.31 -12.52 -14.33
C THR A 153 6.57 -13.26 -13.23
N GLU A 154 6.84 -14.56 -13.12
CA GLU A 154 6.23 -15.43 -12.13
C GLU A 154 7.04 -15.40 -10.84
N ILE A 155 6.44 -14.89 -9.76
CA ILE A 155 7.05 -14.81 -8.43
C ILE A 155 6.06 -15.42 -7.44
N GLY A 156 6.50 -16.43 -6.68
CA GLY A 156 5.65 -17.11 -5.69
C GLY A 156 4.41 -17.80 -6.29
N GLY A 157 4.48 -18.23 -7.55
CA GLY A 157 3.37 -18.89 -8.26
C GLY A 157 2.32 -17.94 -8.84
N ALA A 158 2.59 -16.63 -8.87
CA ALA A 158 1.71 -15.60 -9.41
C ALA A 158 2.44 -14.70 -10.42
N ARG A 159 1.80 -14.42 -11.56
CA ARG A 159 2.33 -13.52 -12.61
C ARG A 159 1.76 -12.11 -12.45
N LEU A 160 2.37 -11.36 -11.53
CA LEU A 160 1.86 -10.05 -11.09
C LEU A 160 2.77 -8.88 -11.48
N TRP A 161 4.00 -9.17 -11.89
CA TRP A 161 5.06 -8.19 -12.01
C TRP A 161 5.49 -8.04 -13.47
N LEU A 162 5.64 -6.79 -13.90
CA LEU A 162 6.27 -6.45 -15.18
C LEU A 162 7.68 -5.93 -14.88
N THR A 163 8.69 -6.67 -15.33
CA THR A 163 10.09 -6.26 -15.20
C THR A 163 10.52 -5.49 -16.44
N VAL A 164 10.87 -4.22 -16.28
CA VAL A 164 11.35 -3.34 -17.36
C VAL A 164 12.73 -2.82 -16.97
N GLY A 165 13.77 -3.51 -17.43
CA GLY A 165 15.16 -3.22 -17.06
C GLY A 165 15.37 -3.41 -15.55
N PRO A 166 15.88 -2.39 -14.82
CA PRO A 166 16.12 -2.50 -13.37
C PRO A 166 14.85 -2.27 -12.52
N PHE A 167 13.72 -1.94 -13.15
CA PHE A 167 12.47 -1.63 -12.45
C PHE A 167 11.47 -2.76 -12.54
N THR A 168 10.77 -2.99 -11.44
CA THR A 168 9.67 -3.94 -11.39
C THR A 168 8.40 -3.19 -11.03
N ILE A 169 7.37 -3.30 -11.86
CA ILE A 169 6.10 -2.60 -11.69
C ILE A 169 5.01 -3.64 -11.51
N GLN A 170 4.28 -3.54 -10.42
CA GLN A 170 3.08 -4.33 -10.22
C GLN A 170 1.90 -3.64 -10.91
N SER A 171 1.31 -4.29 -11.92
CA SER A 171 0.22 -3.68 -12.69
C SER A 171 -1.04 -3.42 -11.86
N SER A 172 -1.31 -4.27 -10.87
CA SER A 172 -2.51 -4.15 -10.02
C SER A 172 -2.54 -2.81 -9.27
N GLU A 173 -1.39 -2.27 -8.89
CA GLU A 173 -1.28 -0.95 -8.23
C GLU A 173 -1.79 0.19 -9.10
N ILE A 174 -1.37 0.24 -10.36
CA ILE A 174 -1.83 1.24 -11.34
C ILE A 174 -3.33 1.06 -11.61
N VAL A 175 -3.76 -0.20 -11.74
CA VAL A 175 -5.15 -0.51 -12.10
C VAL A 175 -6.10 -0.18 -10.95
N LYS A 176 -5.69 -0.28 -9.67
CA LYS A 176 -6.52 0.19 -8.53
C LYS A 176 -6.88 1.67 -8.68
N VAL A 177 -5.91 2.52 -9.03
CA VAL A 177 -6.14 3.97 -9.22
C VAL A 177 -7.07 4.22 -10.42
N ILE A 178 -6.81 3.55 -11.54
CA ILE A 178 -7.66 3.60 -12.75
C ILE A 178 -9.09 3.16 -12.44
N PHE A 179 -9.24 2.10 -11.65
CA PHE A 179 -10.53 1.54 -11.27
C PHE A 179 -11.32 2.54 -10.41
N VAL A 180 -10.69 3.17 -9.43
CA VAL A 180 -11.31 4.26 -8.65
C VAL A 180 -11.74 5.42 -9.56
N VAL A 181 -10.90 5.83 -10.52
CA VAL A 181 -11.24 6.90 -11.49
C VAL A 181 -12.46 6.52 -12.33
N PHE A 182 -12.50 5.27 -12.83
CA PHE A 182 -13.64 4.76 -13.59
C PHE A 182 -14.93 4.76 -12.75
N LEU A 183 -14.87 4.16 -11.55
CA LEU A 183 -16.01 4.08 -10.64
C LEU A 183 -16.51 5.48 -10.28
N ALA A 184 -15.62 6.38 -9.86
CA ALA A 184 -15.96 7.75 -9.51
C ALA A 184 -16.62 8.49 -10.68
N GLY A 185 -16.04 8.39 -11.89
CA GLY A 185 -16.57 9.05 -13.08
C GLY A 185 -17.93 8.50 -13.52
N TYR A 186 -18.12 7.18 -13.47
CA TYR A 186 -19.37 6.54 -13.85
C TYR A 186 -20.48 6.81 -12.83
N LEU A 187 -20.18 6.65 -11.53
CA LEU A 187 -21.12 6.86 -10.43
C LEU A 187 -21.55 8.33 -10.35
N ALA A 188 -20.64 9.29 -10.57
CA ALA A 188 -20.98 10.71 -10.56
C ALA A 188 -21.94 11.12 -11.70
N GLU A 189 -21.86 10.48 -12.87
CA GLU A 189 -22.76 10.76 -13.99
C GLU A 189 -24.13 10.10 -13.83
N ASN A 190 -24.20 8.95 -13.16
CA ASN A 190 -25.43 8.18 -12.99
C ASN A 190 -26.02 8.29 -11.57
N HIS A 191 -25.54 9.23 -10.76
CA HIS A 191 -25.90 9.36 -9.35
C HIS A 191 -27.42 9.44 -9.14
N GLU A 192 -28.12 10.30 -9.88
CA GLU A 192 -29.58 10.48 -9.75
C GLU A 192 -30.34 9.18 -10.05
N LEU A 193 -29.85 8.39 -11.00
CA LEU A 193 -30.45 7.13 -11.42
C LEU A 193 -30.18 6.01 -10.41
N LEU A 194 -29.02 6.04 -9.74
CA LEU A 194 -28.66 5.10 -8.67
C LEU A 194 -29.41 5.37 -7.35
N VAL A 195 -29.72 6.64 -7.09
CA VAL A 195 -30.55 7.07 -5.94
C VAL A 195 -32.03 6.85 -6.21
N SER A 196 -32.47 6.85 -7.47
CA SER A 196 -33.82 6.43 -7.83
C SER A 196 -34.02 4.94 -7.53
N SER A 197 -35.13 4.59 -6.89
CA SER A 197 -35.42 3.21 -6.50
C SER A 197 -36.61 2.70 -7.30
N TYR A 198 -36.42 1.60 -8.02
CA TYR A 198 -37.53 0.93 -8.68
C TYR A 198 -38.22 0.05 -7.63
N ARG A 199 -39.45 0.41 -7.24
CA ARG A 199 -40.28 -0.40 -6.35
C ARG A 199 -40.98 -1.47 -7.18
N ILE A 200 -40.60 -2.74 -6.98
CA ILE A 200 -41.37 -3.88 -7.49
C ILE A 200 -41.92 -4.61 -6.26
N GLY A 201 -43.17 -4.30 -5.90
CA GLY A 201 -43.82 -4.86 -4.70
C GLY A 201 -43.19 -4.34 -3.38
N PRO A 202 -43.06 -5.18 -2.33
CA PRO A 202 -42.44 -4.77 -1.06
C PRO A 202 -40.92 -4.64 -1.13
N PHE A 203 -40.29 -5.08 -2.22
CA PHE A 203 -38.84 -5.06 -2.41
C PHE A 203 -38.44 -3.93 -3.37
N SER A 204 -37.56 -3.03 -2.91
CA SER A 204 -36.89 -2.06 -3.77
C SER A 204 -35.75 -2.75 -4.50
N LEU A 205 -35.90 -2.99 -5.81
CA LEU A 205 -34.82 -3.56 -6.60
C LEU A 205 -33.79 -2.50 -6.98
N PRO A 206 -32.50 -2.86 -7.05
CA PRO A 206 -31.48 -2.00 -7.62
C PRO A 206 -31.84 -1.58 -9.05
N PRO A 207 -31.41 -0.41 -9.53
CA PRO A 207 -31.52 -0.06 -10.94
C PRO A 207 -30.51 -0.90 -11.75
N ILE A 208 -30.85 -2.17 -11.99
CA ILE A 208 -29.99 -3.21 -12.59
C ILE A 208 -29.27 -2.71 -13.86
N PRO A 209 -29.93 -2.05 -14.84
CA PRO A 209 -29.26 -1.62 -16.07
C PRO A 209 -28.08 -0.68 -15.83
N TYR A 210 -28.13 0.15 -14.79
CA TYR A 210 -27.09 1.12 -14.45
C TYR A 210 -25.99 0.52 -13.57
N LEU A 211 -26.25 -0.61 -12.93
CA LEU A 211 -25.21 -1.37 -12.24
C LEU A 211 -24.46 -2.31 -13.18
N MET A 212 -25.04 -2.71 -14.32
CA MET A 212 -24.40 -3.67 -15.21
C MET A 212 -23.00 -3.25 -15.68
N PRO A 213 -22.76 -2.01 -16.18
CA PRO A 213 -21.42 -1.66 -16.65
C PRO A 213 -20.37 -1.71 -15.54
N LEU A 214 -20.76 -1.37 -14.31
CA LEU A 214 -19.92 -1.45 -13.12
C LEU A 214 -19.59 -2.90 -12.78
N VAL A 215 -20.61 -3.76 -12.71
CA VAL A 215 -20.46 -5.18 -12.36
C VAL A 215 -19.70 -5.95 -13.44
N ILE A 216 -19.92 -5.64 -14.73
CA ILE A 216 -19.20 -6.26 -15.84
C ILE A 216 -17.72 -5.90 -15.76
N MET A 217 -17.40 -4.61 -15.63
CA MET A 217 -16.01 -4.16 -15.54
C MET A 217 -15.29 -4.72 -14.31
N TRP A 218 -15.95 -4.68 -13.15
CA TRP A 218 -15.45 -5.29 -11.93
C TRP A 218 -15.27 -6.81 -12.08
N GLY A 219 -16.25 -7.50 -12.68
CA GLY A 219 -16.21 -8.94 -12.90
C GLY A 219 -15.06 -9.38 -13.81
N PHE A 220 -14.79 -8.64 -14.89
CA PHE A 220 -13.62 -8.88 -15.72
C PHE A 220 -12.30 -8.66 -14.96
N ALA A 221 -12.21 -7.58 -14.18
CA ALA A 221 -11.02 -7.34 -13.36
C ALA A 221 -10.81 -8.50 -12.35
N MET A 222 -11.87 -8.91 -11.65
CA MET A 222 -11.82 -10.03 -10.70
C MET A 222 -11.42 -11.35 -11.37
N LEU A 223 -11.96 -11.64 -12.55
CA LEU A 223 -11.61 -12.86 -13.29
C LEU A 223 -10.12 -12.90 -13.61
N ILE A 224 -9.54 -11.77 -14.05
CA ILE A 224 -8.11 -11.69 -14.33
C ILE A 224 -7.28 -11.84 -13.04
N VAL A 225 -7.66 -11.17 -11.96
CA VAL A 225 -6.94 -11.27 -10.68
C VAL A 225 -6.97 -12.70 -10.12
N VAL A 226 -8.12 -13.37 -10.18
CA VAL A 226 -8.25 -14.77 -9.75
C VAL A 226 -7.40 -15.67 -10.64
N ALA A 227 -7.37 -15.43 -11.96
CA ALA A 227 -6.50 -16.17 -12.87
C ALA A 227 -5.00 -15.92 -12.61
N GLN A 228 -4.65 -14.78 -12.01
CA GLN A 228 -3.30 -14.46 -11.55
C GLN A 228 -2.97 -15.03 -10.16
N ASN A 229 -3.91 -15.72 -9.50
CA ASN A 229 -3.79 -16.25 -8.14
C ASN A 229 -3.52 -15.19 -7.04
N ASP A 230 -3.96 -13.95 -7.25
CA ASP A 230 -3.74 -12.84 -6.30
C ASP A 230 -5.02 -12.49 -5.52
N LEU A 231 -5.29 -13.28 -4.47
CA LEU A 231 -6.45 -13.09 -3.61
C LEU A 231 -6.44 -11.76 -2.84
N GLY A 232 -5.25 -11.24 -2.53
CA GLY A 232 -5.11 -9.96 -1.81
C GLY A 232 -5.60 -8.80 -2.67
N THR A 233 -5.15 -8.74 -3.93
CA THR A 233 -5.65 -7.75 -4.89
C THR A 233 -7.15 -7.95 -5.14
N ALA A 234 -7.64 -9.18 -5.23
CA ALA A 234 -9.07 -9.44 -5.46
C ALA A 234 -9.94 -8.85 -4.33
N LEU A 235 -9.51 -9.05 -3.08
CA LEU A 235 -10.15 -8.48 -1.90
C LEU A 235 -10.15 -6.95 -1.95
N LEU A 236 -9.03 -6.32 -2.32
CA LEU A 236 -8.93 -4.86 -2.43
C LEU A 236 -9.85 -4.31 -3.52
N PHE A 237 -9.89 -4.92 -4.70
CA PHE A 237 -10.79 -4.49 -5.78
C PHE A 237 -12.25 -4.61 -5.37
N PHE A 238 -12.61 -5.69 -4.69
CA PHE A 238 -13.95 -5.87 -4.14
C PHE A 238 -14.30 -4.82 -3.08
N GLY A 239 -13.40 -4.56 -2.14
CA GLY A 239 -13.58 -3.53 -1.10
C GLY A 239 -13.72 -2.13 -1.70
N ILE A 240 -12.88 -1.77 -2.68
CA ILE A 240 -12.97 -0.50 -3.42
C ILE A 240 -14.33 -0.39 -4.12
N PHE A 241 -14.75 -1.44 -4.81
CA PHE A 241 -16.03 -1.47 -5.52
C PHE A 241 -17.22 -1.22 -4.58
N LEU A 242 -17.31 -1.98 -3.48
CA LEU A 242 -18.38 -1.82 -2.51
C LEU A 242 -18.35 -0.46 -1.82
N SER A 243 -17.16 0.03 -1.45
CA SER A 243 -17.01 1.33 -0.80
C SER A 243 -17.47 2.46 -1.70
N MET A 244 -17.03 2.47 -2.96
CA MET A 244 -17.45 3.47 -3.95
C MET A 244 -18.94 3.40 -4.25
N LEU A 245 -19.50 2.19 -4.38
CA LEU A 245 -20.93 2.00 -4.61
C LEU A 245 -21.77 2.49 -3.42
N TYR A 246 -21.32 2.22 -2.19
CA TYR A 246 -21.99 2.72 -0.98
C TYR A 246 -21.92 4.24 -0.90
N LEU A 247 -20.73 4.84 -1.09
CA LEU A 247 -20.55 6.30 -1.06
C LEU A 247 -21.42 7.01 -2.10
N ALA A 248 -21.57 6.43 -3.29
CA ALA A 248 -22.38 7.03 -4.36
C ALA A 248 -23.89 6.82 -4.20
N SER A 249 -24.32 5.75 -3.53
CA SER A 249 -25.75 5.41 -3.44
C SER A 249 -26.38 5.73 -2.08
N GLY A 250 -25.60 5.77 -1.01
CA GLY A 250 -26.07 5.88 0.38
C GLY A 250 -26.86 4.68 0.87
N ARG A 251 -26.90 3.55 0.14
CA ARG A 251 -27.76 2.40 0.46
C ARG A 251 -26.98 1.25 1.08
N LEU A 252 -27.27 0.96 2.35
CA LEU A 252 -26.68 -0.17 3.07
C LEU A 252 -26.98 -1.54 2.43
N VAL A 253 -28.09 -1.68 1.69
CA VAL A 253 -28.46 -2.93 1.03
C VAL A 253 -27.37 -3.42 0.07
N TYR A 254 -26.66 -2.52 -0.63
CA TYR A 254 -25.57 -2.92 -1.51
C TYR A 254 -24.37 -3.47 -0.74
N VAL A 255 -24.07 -2.88 0.43
CA VAL A 255 -22.99 -3.33 1.30
C VAL A 255 -23.33 -4.69 1.90
N THR A 256 -24.54 -4.85 2.46
CA THR A 256 -24.94 -6.12 3.08
C THR A 256 -25.04 -7.25 2.05
N THR A 257 -25.60 -6.97 0.87
CA THR A 257 -25.66 -7.95 -0.24
C THR A 257 -24.26 -8.30 -0.74
N GLY A 258 -23.40 -7.29 -0.91
CA GLY A 258 -22.00 -7.48 -1.30
C GLY A 258 -21.24 -8.34 -0.29
N LEU A 259 -21.26 -7.98 0.99
CA LEU A 259 -20.61 -8.75 2.05
C LEU A 259 -21.14 -10.19 2.13
N SER A 260 -22.45 -10.39 1.95
CA SER A 260 -23.03 -11.74 1.90
C SER A 260 -22.50 -12.54 0.71
N ALA A 261 -22.41 -11.92 -0.47
CA ALA A 261 -21.83 -12.55 -1.66
C ALA A 261 -20.33 -12.85 -1.49
N PHE A 262 -19.59 -11.97 -0.80
CA PHE A 262 -18.18 -12.17 -0.48
C PHE A 262 -17.98 -13.36 0.45
N VAL A 263 -18.74 -13.44 1.55
CA VAL A 263 -18.68 -14.58 2.47
C VAL A 263 -19.02 -15.88 1.75
N GLY A 264 -20.05 -15.87 0.89
CA GLY A 264 -20.39 -17.02 0.05
C GLY A 264 -19.26 -17.41 -0.91
N GLY A 265 -18.65 -16.43 -1.59
CA GLY A 265 -17.53 -16.65 -2.50
C GLY A 265 -16.27 -17.16 -1.78
N ALA A 266 -15.96 -16.61 -0.60
CA ALA A 266 -14.85 -17.06 0.25
C ALA A 266 -15.08 -18.49 0.77
N TYR A 267 -16.31 -18.83 1.16
CA TYR A 267 -16.65 -20.20 1.56
C TYR A 267 -16.48 -21.19 0.39
N VAL A 268 -16.99 -20.84 -0.79
CA VAL A 268 -16.76 -21.66 -2.00
C VAL A 268 -15.27 -21.79 -2.26
N ALA A 269 -14.49 -20.70 -2.23
CA ALA A 269 -13.06 -20.75 -2.45
C ALA A 269 -12.34 -21.64 -1.42
N PHE A 270 -12.74 -21.59 -0.15
CA PHE A 270 -12.19 -22.42 0.93
C PHE A 270 -12.40 -23.91 0.67
N THR A 271 -13.55 -24.29 0.10
CA THR A 271 -13.84 -25.70 -0.22
C THR A 271 -13.25 -26.17 -1.54
N GLN A 272 -13.05 -25.28 -2.51
CA GLN A 272 -12.64 -25.66 -3.87
C GLN A 272 -11.14 -25.51 -4.13
N PHE A 273 -10.43 -24.66 -3.38
CA PHE A 273 -9.01 -24.39 -3.61
C PHE A 273 -8.16 -24.79 -2.39
N PRO A 274 -7.45 -25.94 -2.45
CA PRO A 274 -6.64 -26.42 -1.33
C PRO A 274 -5.60 -25.41 -0.84
N HIS A 275 -4.97 -24.67 -1.75
CA HIS A 275 -3.99 -23.63 -1.40
C HIS A 275 -4.61 -22.51 -0.54
N PHE A 276 -5.84 -22.10 -0.86
CA PHE A 276 -6.53 -21.09 -0.07
C PHE A 276 -6.97 -21.65 1.28
N GLN A 277 -7.42 -22.91 1.33
CA GLN A 277 -7.75 -23.59 2.58
C GLN A 277 -6.56 -23.58 3.55
N VAL A 278 -5.37 -24.01 3.09
CA VAL A 278 -4.15 -24.04 3.91
C VAL A 278 -3.79 -22.64 4.42
N ARG A 279 -3.87 -21.61 3.57
CA ARG A 279 -3.61 -20.22 4.00
C ARG A 279 -4.59 -19.74 5.07
N VAL A 280 -5.88 -20.06 4.94
CA VAL A 280 -6.90 -19.66 5.91
C VAL A 280 -6.75 -20.42 7.23
N THR A 281 -6.52 -21.74 7.19
CA THR A 281 -6.31 -22.52 8.42
C THR A 281 -5.06 -22.09 9.15
N ASN A 282 -3.99 -21.83 8.41
CA ASN A 282 -2.73 -21.37 8.97
C ASN A 282 -2.82 -19.94 9.54
N TRP A 283 -3.62 -19.06 8.92
CA TRP A 283 -3.88 -17.74 9.47
C TRP A 283 -4.71 -17.79 10.76
N LEU A 284 -5.64 -18.75 10.89
CA LEU A 284 -6.46 -18.92 12.08
C LEU A 284 -5.74 -19.62 13.24
N ASP A 285 -4.89 -20.60 12.93
CA ASP A 285 -4.10 -21.35 13.91
C ASP A 285 -2.67 -21.63 13.39
N PRO A 286 -1.79 -20.62 13.42
CA PRO A 286 -0.40 -20.77 12.99
C PRO A 286 0.42 -21.66 13.93
N TRP A 287 -0.09 -21.90 15.15
CA TRP A 287 0.56 -22.69 16.19
C TRP A 287 0.35 -24.20 16.04
N SER A 288 -0.56 -24.62 15.15
CA SER A 288 -0.75 -26.02 14.80
C SER A 288 0.48 -26.65 14.14
N ASP A 289 1.24 -25.86 13.38
CA ASP A 289 2.51 -26.25 12.76
C ASP A 289 3.47 -25.04 12.67
N PRO A 290 4.07 -24.62 13.80
CA PRO A 290 4.84 -23.38 13.89
C PRO A 290 6.25 -23.54 13.31
N TYR A 291 6.63 -24.71 12.78
CA TYR A 291 7.97 -24.97 12.25
C TYR A 291 7.99 -25.16 10.73
N ASP A 292 6.85 -25.39 10.10
CA ASP A 292 6.73 -25.48 8.63
C ASP A 292 5.70 -24.45 8.12
N ILE A 293 4.45 -24.86 7.91
CA ILE A 293 3.44 -24.03 7.23
C ILE A 293 3.15 -22.74 8.03
N GLY A 294 3.06 -22.84 9.36
CA GLY A 294 2.78 -21.74 10.27
C GLY A 294 4.00 -20.96 10.75
N TYR A 295 5.20 -21.31 10.30
CA TYR A 295 6.44 -20.68 10.76
C TYR A 295 6.41 -19.16 10.59
N GLN A 296 6.00 -18.66 9.42
CA GLN A 296 6.01 -17.23 9.12
C GLN A 296 5.07 -16.39 10.03
N PRO A 297 3.76 -16.69 10.14
CA PRO A 297 2.88 -16.00 11.08
C PRO A 297 3.26 -16.23 12.55
N ALA A 298 3.69 -17.42 12.95
CA ALA A 298 4.11 -17.69 14.33
C ALA A 298 5.34 -16.85 14.73
N GLN A 299 6.36 -16.73 13.87
CA GLN A 299 7.52 -15.87 14.12
C GLN A 299 7.14 -14.40 14.24
N SER A 300 6.18 -13.94 13.43
CA SER A 300 5.63 -12.59 13.54
C SER A 300 4.95 -12.35 14.89
N GLU A 301 4.14 -13.30 15.38
CA GLU A 301 3.51 -13.19 16.70
C GLU A 301 4.55 -13.19 17.83
N TYR A 302 5.58 -14.03 17.74
CA TYR A 302 6.71 -14.01 18.66
C TYR A 302 7.44 -12.66 18.68
N ALA A 303 7.73 -12.09 17.51
CA ALA A 303 8.40 -10.80 17.39
C ALA A 303 7.59 -9.65 18.01
N LEU A 304 6.26 -9.63 17.77
CA LEU A 304 5.35 -8.69 18.41
C LEU A 304 5.32 -8.85 19.93
N ALA A 305 5.35 -10.09 20.42
CA ALA A 305 5.39 -10.37 21.86
C ALA A 305 6.70 -9.93 22.52
N SER A 306 7.86 -10.13 21.86
CA SER A 306 9.17 -9.73 22.39
C SER A 306 9.38 -8.22 22.48
N GLY A 307 8.62 -7.43 21.72
CA GLY A 307 8.72 -5.98 21.76
C GLY A 307 8.15 -5.33 23.01
N GLU A 308 7.34 -6.04 23.81
CA GLU A 308 6.67 -5.49 25.00
C GLU A 308 6.05 -4.09 24.73
N VAL A 309 6.14 -3.15 25.69
CA VAL A 309 5.58 -1.80 25.54
C VAL A 309 6.52 -0.86 24.78
N PHE A 310 7.83 -0.95 25.03
CA PHE A 310 8.82 0.03 24.59
C PHE A 310 9.69 -0.44 23.41
N GLY A 311 9.59 -1.70 23.02
CA GLY A 311 10.45 -2.34 22.04
C GLY A 311 11.73 -2.88 22.66
N THR A 312 12.38 -3.78 21.94
CA THR A 312 13.74 -4.21 22.26
C THR A 312 14.78 -3.10 22.03
N GLY A 313 14.41 -2.05 21.30
CA GLY A 313 15.29 -0.99 20.81
C GLY A 313 15.63 -1.17 19.35
N LEU A 314 15.72 -0.05 18.62
CA LEU A 314 16.06 -0.03 17.19
C LEU A 314 17.44 -0.68 16.97
N ALA A 315 17.52 -1.62 16.02
CA ALA A 315 18.71 -2.44 15.74
C ALA A 315 19.18 -3.36 16.88
N GLN A 316 18.38 -3.55 17.93
CA GLN A 316 18.67 -4.52 19.02
C GLN A 316 17.82 -5.79 18.93
N GLY A 317 16.79 -5.81 18.06
CA GLY A 317 15.93 -6.98 17.84
C GLY A 317 16.53 -8.00 16.86
N SER A 318 15.80 -9.10 16.66
CA SER A 318 16.09 -10.13 15.66
C SER A 318 14.97 -10.34 14.60
N PRO A 319 14.39 -9.26 14.01
CA PRO A 319 13.32 -9.36 13.01
C PRO A 319 13.73 -10.08 11.73
N GLN A 320 15.03 -10.23 11.46
CA GLN A 320 15.54 -11.08 10.37
C GLN A 320 15.18 -12.56 10.50
N LEU A 321 14.72 -13.01 11.68
CA LEU A 321 14.23 -14.38 11.89
C LEU A 321 12.84 -14.60 11.26
N ILE A 322 12.10 -13.51 11.00
CA ILE A 322 10.78 -13.57 10.37
C ILE A 322 10.96 -13.73 8.85
N PRO A 323 10.43 -14.81 8.23
CA PRO A 323 10.48 -14.97 6.79
C PRO A 323 9.78 -13.81 6.07
N ALA A 324 10.39 -13.34 4.98
CA ALA A 324 9.89 -12.22 4.18
C ALA A 324 9.59 -10.96 5.01
N VAL A 325 10.37 -10.71 6.08
CA VAL A 325 10.23 -9.52 6.93
C VAL A 325 10.29 -8.20 6.16
N HIS A 326 11.02 -8.16 5.04
CA HIS A 326 11.19 -6.96 4.23
C HIS A 326 9.99 -6.65 3.31
N THR A 327 9.01 -7.55 3.18
CA THR A 327 7.78 -7.31 2.40
C THR A 327 6.54 -7.39 3.30
N ASP A 328 6.24 -8.57 3.81
CA ASP A 328 4.89 -8.90 4.31
C ASP A 328 4.78 -8.66 5.83
N TYR A 329 5.93 -8.67 6.53
CA TYR A 329 6.00 -8.64 8.00
C TYR A 329 6.82 -7.47 8.57
N VAL A 330 6.97 -6.38 7.80
CA VAL A 330 7.65 -5.16 8.26
C VAL A 330 7.01 -4.59 9.53
N PHE A 331 5.67 -4.68 9.64
CA PHE A 331 4.95 -4.22 10.84
C PHE A 331 5.36 -4.99 12.11
N SER A 332 5.63 -6.28 11.99
CA SER A 332 6.08 -7.11 13.12
C SER A 332 7.50 -6.76 13.53
N ALA A 333 8.38 -6.44 12.57
CA ALA A 333 9.70 -5.90 12.88
C ALA A 333 9.64 -4.55 13.61
N ILE A 334 8.69 -3.68 13.22
CA ILE A 334 8.44 -2.42 13.93
C ILE A 334 7.95 -2.70 15.36
N GLY A 335 7.04 -3.66 15.54
CA GLY A 335 6.55 -4.02 16.88
C GLY A 335 7.61 -4.65 17.77
N GLU A 336 8.52 -5.45 17.22
CA GLU A 336 9.66 -5.98 17.99
C GLU A 336 10.58 -4.86 18.46
N GLU A 337 11.01 -3.97 17.56
CA GLU A 337 12.06 -2.99 17.90
C GLU A 337 11.54 -1.73 18.56
N LEU A 338 10.32 -1.29 18.23
CA LEU A 338 9.70 -0.06 18.75
C LEU A 338 8.53 -0.34 19.73
N GLY A 339 8.17 -1.61 19.93
CA GLY A 339 7.16 -2.04 20.88
C GLY A 339 5.73 -1.70 20.51
N LEU A 340 4.84 -1.87 21.48
CA LEU A 340 3.44 -1.46 21.40
C LEU A 340 3.30 0.04 21.10
N LEU A 341 4.15 0.90 21.67
CA LEU A 341 4.08 2.34 21.42
C LEU A 341 4.39 2.69 19.97
N GLY A 342 5.43 2.10 19.38
CA GLY A 342 5.79 2.33 17.98
C GLY A 342 4.70 1.87 17.02
N THR A 343 4.19 0.65 17.21
CA THR A 343 3.09 0.10 16.39
C THR A 343 1.80 0.92 16.53
N PHE A 344 1.47 1.38 17.74
CA PHE A 344 0.31 2.25 17.97
C PHE A 344 0.46 3.60 17.24
N VAL A 345 1.64 4.21 17.26
CA VAL A 345 1.92 5.44 16.49
C VAL A 345 1.77 5.19 15.00
N VAL A 346 2.28 4.07 14.47
CA VAL A 346 2.11 3.71 13.06
C VAL A 346 0.63 3.59 12.70
N LEU A 347 -0.18 2.92 13.54
CA LEU A 347 -1.62 2.80 13.32
C LEU A 347 -2.32 4.16 13.34
N LEU A 348 -1.96 5.06 14.26
CA LEU A 348 -2.50 6.41 14.32
C LEU A 348 -2.13 7.25 13.09
N LEU A 349 -0.95 7.04 12.50
CA LEU A 349 -0.55 7.72 11.27
C LEU A 349 -1.31 7.22 10.03
N PHE A 350 -1.87 6.00 10.07
CA PHE A 350 -2.70 5.46 8.98
C PHE A 350 -4.17 5.87 9.05
N MET A 351 -4.65 6.31 10.22
CA MET A 351 -6.02 6.80 10.46
C MET A 351 -6.15 8.29 10.15
#